data_AF-A0A0P7W9Z1-F1
#
_entry.id   AF-A0A0P7W9Z1-F1
#
_cell.length_a   1.000
_cell.length_b   1.000
_cell.length_c   1.000
_cell.angle_alpha   90.00
_cell.angle_beta   90.00
_cell.angle_gamma   90.00
#
_symmetry.space_group_name_H-M   'P 1'
#
loop_
_entity.id
_entity.type
_entity.pdbx_description
1 polymer ?
#
loop_
_entity_poly.entity_id
_entity_poly.type
_entity_poly.pdbx_seq_one_letter_code
_entity_poly.pdbx_strand_id
1 'polypeptide(L)'
;MPERRVNPRKRTRGQRDYKEHIPLCRVIRFNIDYTIHFIEEMTPENYCVRGLELFASYLFRDILELYDWNLTGPEMDGESPGCQRFHFMPRFVRLLPDGGKEVLSMHQVLLYLLWSNKPLVPAEEIADMLQWEELEWQKYAEECKGMIVTNPGMKPSSVRIDQLDREQFNPDVITFPIIVHFGIRPAQLSYAGDPQYQKLWKSYVKLRHLLANSPKVKQVDKQKLAQREEALQKIRQKNTMRREVTVELSSQGFWKTGIRSDVCQHAMMLPVLTHHIRYHQCLMHLDKLIGYLAMTHPSHHLNFGMNPDHARNSLSNCGIRQPKYGDRKVHHMYMRKKGINTLINIMSRLGQDDPSPSRINHNERLEFLGDAVVDVHLYYLFPNLEEGGLATYRTAIVQNQHLAMLAKKLELDRFMLYAHGPDLCRESDLRHAMANCFEALI
;
A
#
# COMPACT_ATOMS: atom_id res chain seq x y z
N MET A 1 56.08 -20.94 -9.50
CA MET A 1 55.39 -20.65 -10.78
C MET A 1 53.93 -20.40 -10.46
N PRO A 2 53.32 -19.29 -10.92
CA PRO A 2 52.08 -18.79 -10.36
C PRO A 2 50.83 -19.41 -11.01
N GLU A 3 49.79 -19.57 -10.18
CA GLU A 3 48.45 -19.97 -10.56
C GLU A 3 47.84 -19.00 -11.58
N ARG A 4 47.39 -19.54 -12.72
CA ARG A 4 46.66 -18.78 -13.74
C ARG A 4 45.26 -18.45 -13.22
N ARG A 5 45.02 -17.16 -12.96
CA ARG A 5 43.68 -16.57 -12.84
C ARG A 5 42.86 -16.87 -14.09
N VAL A 6 41.76 -17.60 -13.93
CA VAL A 6 40.75 -17.81 -14.98
C VAL A 6 39.93 -16.53 -15.12
N ASN A 7 40.09 -15.85 -16.26
CA ASN A 7 39.23 -14.75 -16.69
C ASN A 7 37.80 -15.25 -16.95
N PRO A 8 36.73 -14.60 -16.43
CA PRO A 8 35.37 -14.89 -16.86
C PRO A 8 35.10 -14.16 -18.19
N ARG A 9 35.51 -14.77 -19.32
CA ARG A 9 35.09 -14.29 -20.65
C ARG A 9 33.68 -14.78 -20.97
N LYS A 10 32.81 -13.81 -21.24
CA LYS A 10 31.71 -13.85 -22.21
C LYS A 10 30.71 -15.00 -22.04
N ARG A 11 29.72 -14.79 -21.16
CA ARG A 11 28.42 -15.48 -21.31
C ARG A 11 27.74 -14.95 -22.57
N THR A 12 27.62 -15.84 -23.54
CA THR A 12 26.79 -15.70 -24.75
C THR A 12 25.35 -15.33 -24.34
N ARG A 13 24.76 -14.35 -25.05
CA ARG A 13 23.34 -13.99 -24.98
C ARG A 13 22.49 -15.17 -25.49
N GLY A 14 22.28 -16.16 -24.64
CA GLY A 14 21.33 -17.26 -24.84
C GLY A 14 20.39 -17.30 -23.64
N GLN A 15 19.08 -17.29 -23.91
CA GLN A 15 17.95 -17.50 -23.00
C GLN A 15 18.28 -17.43 -21.50
N ARG A 16 18.09 -16.24 -20.89
CA ARG A 16 17.91 -16.16 -19.44
C ARG A 16 16.52 -16.72 -19.14
N ASP A 17 16.40 -17.72 -18.29
CA ASP A 17 15.10 -18.15 -17.77
C ASP A 17 14.42 -16.97 -17.08
N TYR A 18 13.37 -16.48 -17.71
CA TYR A 18 12.78 -15.17 -17.44
C TYR A 18 11.96 -15.11 -16.13
N LYS A 19 11.66 -16.25 -15.49
CA LYS A 19 10.92 -16.30 -14.22
C LYS A 19 11.77 -15.97 -12.98
N GLU A 20 13.10 -16.07 -13.06
CA GLU A 20 13.96 -16.03 -11.87
C GLU A 20 14.38 -14.62 -11.39
N HIS A 21 13.95 -13.54 -12.04
CA HIS A 21 14.50 -12.18 -11.80
C HIS A 21 13.49 -11.14 -11.29
N ILE A 22 12.37 -11.54 -10.68
CA ILE A 22 11.49 -10.57 -10.00
C ILE A 22 12.02 -10.34 -8.57
N PRO A 23 12.42 -9.11 -8.20
CA PRO A 23 12.89 -8.83 -6.84
C PRO A 23 11.74 -8.93 -5.83
N LEU A 24 12.09 -9.12 -4.56
CA LEU A 24 11.09 -9.17 -3.49
C LEU A 24 10.32 -7.85 -3.38
N CYS A 25 9.00 -7.97 -3.15
CA CYS A 25 8.13 -6.82 -3.00
C CYS A 25 8.20 -6.31 -1.55
N ARG A 26 8.54 -5.03 -1.35
CA ARG A 26 8.55 -4.38 -0.04
C ARG A 26 7.42 -3.38 0.06
N VAL A 27 6.73 -3.37 1.20
CA VAL A 27 5.59 -2.49 1.45
C VAL A 27 5.59 -2.04 2.91
N ILE A 28 5.46 -0.73 3.11
CA ILE A 28 5.37 -0.16 4.45
C ILE A 28 3.89 -0.09 4.84
N ARG A 29 3.47 -0.94 5.77
CA ARG A 29 2.10 -0.96 6.31
C ARG A 29 2.16 -0.87 7.83
N PHE A 30 1.28 -0.08 8.44
CA PHE A 30 1.30 0.17 9.90
C PHE A 30 2.68 0.62 10.43
N ASN A 31 3.47 1.33 9.61
CA ASN A 31 4.86 1.72 9.87
C ASN A 31 5.85 0.55 10.05
N ILE A 32 5.51 -0.63 9.55
CA ILE A 32 6.38 -1.80 9.51
C ILE A 32 6.72 -2.05 8.04
N ASP A 33 7.99 -2.28 7.77
CA ASP A 33 8.49 -2.64 6.44
C ASP A 33 8.30 -4.14 6.23
N TYR A 34 7.21 -4.50 5.53
CA TYR A 34 6.89 -5.88 5.21
C TYR A 34 7.55 -6.28 3.88
N THR A 35 8.09 -7.49 3.84
CA THR A 35 8.56 -8.11 2.60
C THR A 35 7.62 -9.25 2.23
N ILE A 36 6.99 -9.16 1.06
CA ILE A 36 6.09 -10.18 0.55
C ILE A 36 6.93 -11.17 -0.27
N HIS A 37 6.96 -12.41 0.20
CA HIS A 37 7.62 -13.52 -0.49
C HIS A 37 6.60 -14.28 -1.34
N PHE A 38 6.97 -14.61 -2.57
CA PHE A 38 6.19 -15.41 -3.50
C PHE A 38 7.02 -16.64 -3.91
N ILE A 39 7.21 -17.54 -2.94
CA ILE A 39 8.06 -18.72 -3.08
C ILE A 39 7.33 -19.75 -3.95
N GLU A 40 8.04 -20.31 -4.93
CA GLU A 40 7.53 -21.41 -5.72
C GLU A 40 7.48 -22.68 -4.85
N GLU A 41 6.29 -23.24 -4.70
CA GLU A 41 6.03 -24.48 -3.98
C GLU A 41 5.34 -25.47 -4.92
N MET A 42 5.28 -26.74 -4.50
CA MET A 42 4.50 -27.75 -5.20
C MET A 42 3.03 -27.32 -5.30
N THR A 43 2.46 -27.46 -6.49
CA THR A 43 1.07 -27.09 -6.75
C THR A 43 0.12 -27.98 -5.95
N PRO A 44 -0.84 -27.41 -5.19
CA PRO A 44 -1.86 -28.22 -4.53
C PRO A 44 -2.74 -28.89 -5.59
N GLU A 45 -3.15 -30.15 -5.41
CA GLU A 45 -3.91 -30.88 -6.45
C GLU A 45 -5.43 -30.68 -6.33
N ASN A 46 -5.96 -30.64 -5.10
CA ASN A 46 -7.40 -30.73 -4.82
C ASN A 46 -8.14 -29.38 -4.91
N TYR A 47 -8.06 -28.72 -6.06
CA TYR A 47 -8.81 -27.49 -6.36
C TYR A 47 -9.37 -27.48 -7.79
N CYS A 48 -10.36 -26.61 -8.03
CA CYS A 48 -10.90 -26.34 -9.36
C CYS A 48 -10.88 -24.84 -9.62
N VAL A 49 -10.48 -24.42 -10.82
CA VAL A 49 -10.35 -23.00 -11.21
C VAL A 49 -11.67 -22.25 -11.00
N ARG A 50 -12.80 -22.85 -11.39
CA ARG A 50 -14.12 -22.26 -11.18
C ARG A 50 -14.42 -21.99 -9.70
N GLY A 51 -13.98 -22.87 -8.81
CA GLY A 51 -14.12 -22.67 -7.36
C GLY A 51 -13.29 -21.49 -6.86
N LEU A 52 -12.09 -21.30 -7.40
CA LEU A 52 -11.24 -20.16 -7.08
C LEU A 52 -11.84 -18.83 -7.57
N GLU A 53 -12.40 -18.81 -8.78
CA GLU A 53 -13.05 -17.62 -9.33
C GLU A 53 -14.30 -17.21 -8.53
N LEU A 54 -15.13 -18.19 -8.15
CA LEU A 54 -16.31 -17.94 -7.31
C LEU A 54 -15.91 -17.38 -5.95
N PHE A 55 -14.90 -17.99 -5.31
CA PHE A 55 -14.38 -17.50 -4.04
C PHE A 55 -13.77 -16.10 -4.16
N ALA A 56 -12.99 -15.84 -5.21
CA ALA A 56 -12.39 -14.55 -5.48
C ALA A 56 -13.45 -13.47 -5.71
N SER A 57 -14.50 -13.76 -6.48
CA SER A 57 -15.63 -12.84 -6.66
C SER A 57 -16.31 -12.54 -5.33
N TYR A 58 -16.65 -13.57 -4.56
CA TYR A 58 -17.30 -13.41 -3.26
C TYR A 58 -16.45 -12.56 -2.30
N LEU A 59 -15.17 -12.92 -2.12
CA LEU A 59 -14.30 -12.23 -1.16
C LEU A 59 -13.91 -10.82 -1.62
N PHE A 60 -13.43 -10.65 -2.86
CA PHE A 60 -12.86 -9.39 -3.31
C PHE A 60 -13.91 -8.38 -3.76
N ARG A 61 -15.01 -8.84 -4.38
CA ARG A 61 -16.08 -7.95 -4.87
C ARG A 61 -17.17 -7.73 -3.84
N ASP A 62 -17.73 -8.80 -3.28
CA ASP A 62 -18.93 -8.68 -2.44
C ASP A 62 -18.58 -8.30 -1.00
N ILE A 63 -17.57 -8.97 -0.41
CA ILE A 63 -17.15 -8.71 0.97
C ILE A 63 -16.26 -7.46 1.07
N LEU A 64 -15.20 -7.37 0.26
CA LEU A 64 -14.19 -6.32 0.37
C LEU A 64 -14.38 -5.12 -0.57
N GLU A 65 -15.31 -5.19 -1.53
CA GLU A 65 -15.65 -4.07 -2.43
C GLU A 65 -14.44 -3.49 -3.20
N LEU A 66 -13.55 -4.36 -3.70
CA LEU A 66 -12.35 -3.99 -4.47
C LEU A 66 -12.66 -3.73 -5.96
N TYR A 67 -13.60 -2.83 -6.24
CA TYR A 67 -14.13 -2.61 -7.61
C TYR A 67 -13.08 -2.15 -8.62
N ASP A 68 -12.13 -1.31 -8.21
CA ASP A 68 -11.07 -0.77 -9.10
C ASP A 68 -9.93 -1.79 -9.36
N TRP A 69 -9.97 -2.98 -8.77
CA TRP A 69 -8.90 -3.97 -8.89
C TRP A 69 -9.17 -4.95 -10.03
N ASN A 70 -8.76 -4.56 -11.24
CA ASN A 70 -8.93 -5.37 -12.44
C ASN A 70 -7.71 -6.28 -12.72
N LEU A 71 -7.98 -7.59 -12.81
CA LEU A 71 -7.02 -8.65 -13.13
C LEU A 71 -7.18 -9.29 -14.52
N THR A 72 -8.26 -8.97 -15.25
CA THR A 72 -8.56 -9.50 -16.59
C THR A 72 -7.97 -8.63 -17.71
N GLY A 73 -7.75 -7.33 -17.45
CA GLY A 73 -7.24 -6.37 -18.43
C GLY A 73 -8.29 -5.31 -18.79
N PRO A 74 -7.97 -4.37 -19.69
CA PRO A 74 -8.95 -3.39 -20.17
C PRO A 74 -10.13 -4.12 -20.84
N GLU A 75 -11.35 -3.69 -20.51
CA GLU A 75 -12.56 -4.14 -21.18
C GLU A 75 -12.59 -3.47 -22.56
N MET A 76 -12.27 -4.23 -23.62
CA MET A 76 -12.45 -3.80 -25.00
C MET A 76 -13.86 -4.20 -25.43
N ASP A 77 -14.65 -3.23 -25.90
CA ASP A 77 -16.02 -3.48 -26.36
C ASP A 77 -16.04 -4.59 -27.42
N GLY A 78 -16.77 -5.68 -27.15
CA GLY A 78 -17.00 -6.78 -28.09
C GLY A 78 -16.14 -8.04 -27.91
N GLU A 79 -15.21 -8.09 -26.95
CA GLU A 79 -14.47 -9.32 -26.62
C GLU A 79 -15.10 -10.11 -25.47
N SER A 80 -15.04 -11.44 -25.55
CA SER A 80 -15.44 -12.32 -24.45
C SER A 80 -14.58 -12.05 -23.20
N PRO A 81 -15.15 -12.09 -21.99
CA PRO A 81 -14.39 -11.81 -20.76
C PRO A 81 -13.18 -12.75 -20.67
N GLY A 82 -11.98 -12.18 -20.68
CA GLY A 82 -10.73 -12.91 -20.55
C GLY A 82 -10.57 -13.54 -19.17
N CYS A 83 -9.75 -14.59 -19.07
CA CYS A 83 -9.38 -15.21 -17.79
C CYS A 83 -8.54 -14.24 -16.95
N GLN A 84 -8.68 -14.33 -15.62
CA GLN A 84 -7.86 -13.53 -14.69
C GLN A 84 -6.38 -13.92 -14.81
N ARG A 85 -5.48 -12.93 -14.76
CA ARG A 85 -4.03 -13.20 -14.79
C ARG A 85 -3.50 -13.94 -13.56
N PHE A 86 -4.20 -13.84 -12.44
CA PHE A 86 -3.85 -14.49 -11.17
C PHE A 86 -5.10 -15.06 -10.53
N HIS A 87 -4.99 -16.30 -10.02
CA HIS A 87 -6.02 -16.92 -9.19
C HIS A 87 -5.50 -17.06 -7.76
N PHE A 88 -6.38 -16.90 -6.78
CA PHE A 88 -6.03 -16.95 -5.36
C PHE A 88 -6.79 -18.08 -4.67
N MET A 89 -6.04 -18.95 -3.98
CA MET A 89 -6.57 -20.02 -3.17
C MET A 89 -6.24 -19.77 -1.70
N PRO A 90 -7.23 -19.76 -0.79
CA PRO A 90 -6.96 -19.72 0.64
C PRO A 90 -6.28 -21.02 1.08
N ARG A 91 -5.28 -20.93 1.97
CA ARG A 91 -4.59 -22.10 2.53
C ARG A 91 -4.95 -22.26 4.00
N PHE A 92 -5.60 -23.37 4.32
CA PHE A 92 -5.78 -23.85 5.68
C PHE A 92 -4.89 -25.07 5.86
N VAL A 93 -4.01 -25.02 6.86
CA VAL A 93 -2.95 -26.00 7.03
C VAL A 93 -3.10 -26.71 8.37
N ARG A 94 -3.04 -28.04 8.34
CA ARG A 94 -2.87 -28.88 9.52
C ARG A 94 -1.43 -29.35 9.59
N LEU A 95 -0.79 -29.15 10.75
CA LEU A 95 0.56 -29.67 11.01
C LEU A 95 0.45 -31.14 11.41
N LEU A 96 1.22 -32.00 10.76
CA LEU A 96 1.29 -33.43 11.06
C LEU A 96 2.41 -33.71 12.08
N PRO A 97 2.26 -34.74 12.94
CA PRO A 97 3.26 -35.08 13.94
C PRO A 97 4.64 -35.42 13.34
N ASP A 98 4.66 -35.97 12.11
CA ASP A 98 5.90 -36.35 11.41
C ASP A 98 6.61 -35.17 10.72
N GLY A 99 6.22 -33.93 11.02
CA GLY A 99 6.80 -32.71 10.43
C GLY A 99 6.24 -32.32 9.06
N GLY A 100 5.30 -33.12 8.53
CA GLY A 100 4.55 -32.80 7.31
C GLY A 100 3.47 -31.73 7.50
N LYS A 101 2.92 -31.25 6.39
CA LYS A 101 1.80 -30.30 6.36
C LYS A 101 0.72 -30.81 5.42
N GLU A 102 -0.52 -30.73 5.86
CA GLU A 102 -1.68 -31.06 5.04
C GLU A 102 -2.47 -29.80 4.73
N VAL A 103 -2.82 -29.62 3.46
CA VAL A 103 -3.54 -28.44 2.96
C VAL A 103 -4.99 -28.85 2.67
N LEU A 104 -5.93 -28.09 3.23
CA LEU A 104 -7.36 -28.32 3.01
C LEU A 104 -7.73 -28.08 1.54
N SER A 105 -8.51 -29.00 0.96
CA SER A 105 -9.03 -28.89 -0.41
C SER A 105 -10.03 -27.75 -0.58
N MET A 106 -10.11 -27.17 -1.78
CA MET A 106 -10.97 -26.01 -2.05
C MET A 106 -12.47 -26.31 -1.88
N HIS A 107 -12.92 -27.53 -2.19
CA HIS A 107 -14.34 -27.88 -2.05
C HIS A 107 -14.81 -27.85 -0.59
N GLN A 108 -13.97 -28.28 0.36
CA GLN A 108 -14.27 -28.18 1.80
C GLN A 108 -14.37 -26.74 2.27
N VAL A 109 -13.55 -25.83 1.71
CA VAL A 109 -13.65 -24.40 2.00
C VAL A 109 -15.00 -23.86 1.54
N LEU A 110 -15.45 -24.20 0.33
CA LEU A 110 -16.75 -23.77 -0.18
C LEU A 110 -17.92 -24.36 0.63
N LEU A 111 -17.84 -25.64 1.03
CA LEU A 111 -18.82 -26.27 1.91
C LEU A 111 -18.91 -25.56 3.26
N TYR A 112 -17.77 -25.20 3.86
CA TYR A 112 -17.72 -24.44 5.10
C TYR A 112 -18.39 -23.06 4.96
N LEU A 113 -18.10 -22.33 3.88
CA LEU A 113 -18.74 -21.03 3.62
C LEU A 113 -20.26 -21.20 3.46
N LEU A 114 -20.71 -22.25 2.75
CA LEU A 114 -22.13 -22.53 2.58
C LEU A 114 -22.81 -22.87 3.91
N TRP A 115 -22.18 -23.66 4.78
CA TRP A 115 -22.71 -23.98 6.11
C TRP A 115 -22.70 -22.79 7.06
N SER A 116 -21.73 -21.90 6.91
CA SER A 116 -21.59 -20.68 7.71
C SER A 116 -22.59 -19.60 7.27
N ASN A 117 -23.09 -19.66 6.02
CA ASN A 117 -24.04 -18.72 5.45
C ASN A 117 -25.44 -18.85 6.07
N LYS A 118 -25.58 -18.31 7.28
CA LYS A 118 -26.80 -18.28 8.08
C LYS A 118 -27.05 -16.85 8.55
N PRO A 119 -28.31 -16.46 8.83
CA PRO A 119 -28.57 -15.18 9.48
C PRO A 119 -27.77 -15.08 10.79
N LEU A 120 -27.22 -13.89 11.07
CA LEU A 120 -26.48 -13.64 12.31
C LEU A 120 -27.39 -13.75 13.53
N VAL A 121 -28.62 -13.26 13.42
CA VAL A 121 -29.67 -13.45 14.41
C VAL A 121 -30.94 -13.78 13.63
N PRO A 122 -31.44 -15.03 13.69
CA PRO A 122 -32.71 -15.40 13.09
C PRO A 122 -33.85 -14.62 13.76
N ALA A 123 -34.78 -14.06 12.98
CA ALA A 123 -35.87 -13.24 13.53
C ALA A 123 -36.78 -14.03 14.50
N GLU A 124 -36.91 -15.34 14.26
CA GLU A 124 -37.73 -16.25 15.05
C GLU A 124 -37.11 -16.57 16.41
N GLU A 125 -35.77 -16.58 16.52
CA GLU A 125 -35.05 -16.97 17.73
C GLU A 125 -34.74 -15.78 18.66
N ILE A 126 -35.04 -14.53 18.27
CA ILE A 126 -34.68 -13.33 19.06
C ILE A 126 -35.25 -13.38 20.47
N ALA A 127 -36.52 -13.78 20.60
CA ALA A 127 -37.21 -13.84 21.89
C ALA A 127 -36.56 -14.87 22.81
N ASP A 128 -36.14 -16.01 22.27
CA ASP A 128 -35.44 -17.06 23.01
C ASP A 128 -34.03 -16.61 23.40
N MET A 129 -33.30 -15.96 22.48
CA MET A 129 -31.96 -15.43 22.73
C MET A 129 -31.91 -14.36 23.83
N LEU A 130 -32.99 -13.59 23.99
CA LEU A 130 -33.15 -12.65 25.10
C LEU A 130 -33.31 -13.35 26.45
N GLN A 131 -33.87 -14.56 26.45
CA GLN A 131 -34.07 -15.37 27.65
C GLN A 131 -32.89 -16.28 27.99
N TRP A 132 -31.94 -16.47 27.06
CA TRP A 132 -30.73 -17.28 27.30
C TRP A 132 -29.97 -16.82 28.54
N GLU A 133 -29.39 -17.79 29.25
CA GLU A 133 -28.48 -17.51 30.34
C GLU A 133 -27.28 -16.68 29.84
N GLU A 134 -26.69 -15.86 30.71
CA GLU A 134 -25.58 -14.98 30.34
C GLU A 134 -24.39 -15.74 29.74
N LEU A 135 -24.12 -16.95 30.25
CA LEU A 135 -23.05 -17.81 29.76
C LEU A 135 -23.30 -18.33 28.35
N GLU A 136 -24.53 -18.71 28.03
CA GLU A 136 -24.91 -19.21 26.69
C GLU A 136 -24.83 -18.10 25.66
N TRP A 137 -25.34 -16.90 26.00
CA TRP A 137 -25.18 -15.71 25.16
C TRP A 137 -23.71 -15.34 24.95
N GLN A 138 -22.91 -15.34 26.02
CA GLN A 138 -21.50 -15.01 25.92
C GLN A 138 -20.76 -16.00 25.00
N LYS A 139 -21.09 -17.29 25.07
CA LYS A 139 -20.54 -18.30 24.16
C LYS A 139 -20.90 -18.01 22.70
N TYR A 140 -22.15 -17.65 22.42
CA TYR A 140 -22.61 -17.26 21.09
C TYR A 140 -21.91 -16.00 20.56
N ALA A 141 -21.81 -14.97 21.41
CA ALA A 141 -21.15 -13.72 21.06
C ALA A 141 -19.65 -13.90 20.80
N GLU A 142 -18.95 -14.70 21.60
CA GLU A 142 -17.53 -15.02 21.40
C GLU A 142 -17.27 -15.88 20.15
N GLU A 143 -18.22 -16.74 19.75
CA GLU A 143 -18.14 -17.48 18.47
C GLU A 143 -18.17 -16.52 17.27
N CYS A 144 -19.06 -15.52 17.33
CA CYS A 144 -19.24 -14.53 16.27
C CYS A 144 -18.16 -13.42 16.28
N LYS A 145 -17.46 -13.25 17.40
CA LYS A 145 -16.47 -12.19 17.58
C LYS A 145 -15.30 -12.31 16.59
N GLY A 146 -15.00 -11.20 15.92
CA GLY A 146 -13.96 -11.12 14.89
C GLY A 146 -14.35 -11.73 13.54
N MET A 147 -15.57 -12.26 13.41
CA MET A 147 -16.15 -12.67 12.14
C MET A 147 -16.62 -11.44 11.36
N ILE A 148 -16.61 -11.54 10.04
CA ILE A 148 -17.18 -10.56 9.14
C ILE A 148 -18.61 -10.99 8.84
N VAL A 149 -19.53 -10.04 8.95
CA VAL A 149 -20.91 -10.22 8.54
C VAL A 149 -21.23 -9.30 7.40
N THR A 150 -22.15 -9.73 6.55
CA THR A 150 -22.53 -9.02 5.34
C THR A 150 -24.03 -8.81 5.28
N ASN A 151 -24.46 -7.63 4.83
CA ASN A 151 -25.85 -7.32 4.53
C ASN A 151 -25.91 -6.76 3.09
N PRO A 152 -26.21 -7.63 2.10
CA PRO A 152 -26.31 -7.23 0.71
C PRO A 152 -27.35 -6.10 0.53
N GLY A 153 -26.92 -4.96 0.00
CA GLY A 153 -27.78 -3.78 -0.22
C GLY A 153 -27.56 -2.64 0.76
N MET A 154 -26.86 -2.87 1.87
CA MET A 154 -26.37 -1.79 2.75
C MET A 154 -25.01 -1.27 2.32
N LYS A 155 -24.69 -0.03 2.69
CA LYS A 155 -23.35 0.57 2.54
C LYS A 155 -22.84 1.05 3.91
N PRO A 156 -21.74 0.49 4.46
CA PRO A 156 -20.93 -0.60 3.90
C PRO A 156 -21.68 -1.94 3.89
N SER A 157 -21.39 -2.80 2.91
CA SER A 157 -22.02 -4.12 2.79
C SER A 157 -21.58 -5.06 3.90
N SER A 158 -20.28 -5.06 4.21
CA SER A 158 -19.66 -6.00 5.14
C SER A 158 -18.90 -5.29 6.25
N VAL A 159 -19.09 -5.79 7.48
CA VAL A 159 -18.53 -5.20 8.71
C VAL A 159 -18.08 -6.33 9.65
N ARG A 160 -16.96 -6.10 10.34
CA ARG A 160 -16.46 -7.00 11.40
C ARG A 160 -17.23 -6.80 12.70
N ILE A 161 -17.66 -7.89 13.33
CA ILE A 161 -18.23 -7.88 14.68
C ILE A 161 -17.09 -7.85 15.69
N ASP A 162 -17.07 -6.84 16.57
CA ASP A 162 -16.13 -6.84 17.71
C ASP A 162 -16.84 -7.15 19.03
N GLN A 163 -18.09 -6.69 19.18
CA GLN A 163 -19.00 -7.05 20.28
C GLN A 163 -20.42 -7.16 19.72
N LEU A 164 -21.24 -7.98 20.40
CA LEU A 164 -22.66 -8.15 20.09
C LEU A 164 -23.44 -7.98 21.40
N ASP A 165 -24.26 -6.95 21.44
CA ASP A 165 -24.99 -6.54 22.64
C ASP A 165 -26.48 -6.88 22.47
N ARG A 166 -27.05 -7.62 23.44
CA ARG A 166 -28.48 -7.97 23.44
C ARG A 166 -29.36 -7.06 24.29
N GLU A 167 -28.75 -6.10 25.01
CA GLU A 167 -29.47 -5.21 25.92
C GLU A 167 -30.53 -4.40 25.16
N GLN A 168 -31.75 -4.41 25.69
CA GLN A 168 -32.89 -3.71 25.10
C GLN A 168 -33.12 -2.41 25.85
N PHE A 169 -33.14 -1.29 25.12
CA PHE A 169 -33.44 0.02 25.71
C PHE A 169 -34.92 0.19 26.05
N ASN A 170 -35.82 -0.49 25.31
CA ASN A 170 -37.26 -0.46 25.55
C ASN A 170 -37.79 -1.90 25.73
N PRO A 171 -38.34 -2.26 26.90
CA PRO A 171 -38.87 -3.60 27.15
C PRO A 171 -40.13 -3.92 26.33
N ASP A 172 -40.84 -2.92 25.81
CA ASP A 172 -42.10 -3.12 25.07
C ASP A 172 -41.90 -3.52 23.59
N VAL A 173 -40.70 -3.26 23.03
CA VAL A 173 -40.38 -3.53 21.63
C VAL A 173 -39.11 -4.36 21.56
N ILE A 174 -39.26 -5.62 21.14
CA ILE A 174 -38.12 -6.51 20.90
C ILE A 174 -37.36 -5.99 19.68
N THR A 175 -36.11 -5.58 19.89
CA THR A 175 -35.19 -5.16 18.84
C THR A 175 -34.09 -6.19 18.63
N PHE A 176 -33.53 -6.19 17.41
CA PHE A 176 -32.37 -7.02 17.10
C PHE A 176 -31.16 -6.61 17.96
N PRO A 177 -30.31 -7.56 18.36
CA PRO A 177 -29.04 -7.26 19.01
C PRO A 177 -28.21 -6.23 18.22
N ILE A 178 -27.44 -5.43 18.93
CA ILE A 178 -26.60 -4.39 18.35
C ILE A 178 -25.21 -4.95 18.10
N ILE A 179 -24.74 -4.82 16.86
CA ILE A 179 -23.35 -5.05 16.48
C ILE A 179 -22.57 -3.79 16.83
N VAL A 180 -21.57 -3.95 17.70
CA VAL A 180 -20.60 -2.89 17.98
C VAL A 180 -19.33 -3.18 17.19
N HIS A 181 -18.97 -2.21 16.34
CA HIS A 181 -17.78 -2.23 15.51
C HIS A 181 -16.83 -1.12 15.93
N PHE A 182 -15.60 -1.47 16.31
CA PHE A 182 -14.53 -0.51 16.57
C PHE A 182 -13.78 -0.24 15.26
N GLY A 183 -14.22 0.81 14.56
CA GLY A 183 -13.64 1.25 13.30
C GLY A 183 -12.55 2.31 13.47
N ILE A 184 -11.83 2.56 12.37
CA ILE A 184 -10.84 3.64 12.28
C ILE A 184 -11.34 4.64 11.25
N ARG A 185 -11.68 5.85 11.70
CA ARG A 185 -12.04 6.95 10.82
C ARG A 185 -10.87 7.29 9.88
N PRO A 186 -11.15 7.50 8.57
CA PRO A 186 -10.16 8.07 7.66
C PRO A 186 -9.56 9.37 8.21
N ALA A 187 -8.25 9.54 8.02
CA ALA A 187 -7.55 10.70 8.56
C ALA A 187 -8.12 12.03 8.04
N GLN A 188 -8.60 12.07 6.79
CA GLN A 188 -9.23 13.25 6.18
C GLN A 188 -10.50 13.70 6.92
N LEU A 189 -11.23 12.76 7.55
CA LEU A 189 -12.49 13.05 8.27
C LEU A 189 -12.28 13.20 9.79
N SER A 190 -11.04 13.03 10.26
CA SER A 190 -10.64 13.18 11.67
C SER A 190 -10.12 14.60 11.95
N TYR A 191 -9.70 14.87 13.19
CA TYR A 191 -9.02 16.13 13.55
C TYR A 191 -7.83 16.47 12.64
N ALA A 192 -7.19 15.47 12.00
CA ALA A 192 -6.06 15.69 11.10
C ALA A 192 -6.46 16.38 9.77
N GLY A 193 -7.71 16.22 9.34
CA GLY A 193 -8.25 16.88 8.16
C GLY A 193 -8.73 18.31 8.39
N ASP A 194 -8.98 18.70 9.65
CA ASP A 194 -9.48 20.02 10.00
C ASP A 194 -8.46 21.13 9.60
N PRO A 195 -8.85 22.09 8.73
CA PRO A 195 -7.98 23.20 8.35
C PRO A 195 -7.49 24.04 9.54
N GLN A 196 -8.30 24.18 10.60
CA GLN A 196 -7.90 24.93 11.80
C GLN A 196 -6.79 24.21 12.55
N TYR A 197 -6.97 22.91 12.80
CA TYR A 197 -5.95 22.04 13.38
C TYR A 197 -4.66 22.05 12.57
N GLN A 198 -4.73 21.94 11.24
CA GLN A 198 -3.54 21.94 10.38
C GLN A 198 -2.76 23.26 10.44
N LYS A 199 -3.47 24.41 10.42
CA LYS A 199 -2.85 25.73 10.56
C LYS A 199 -2.18 25.87 11.94
N LEU A 200 -2.87 25.47 13.00
CA LEU A 200 -2.36 25.52 14.37
C LEU A 200 -1.14 24.60 14.55
N TRP A 201 -1.19 23.39 14.01
CA TRP A 201 -0.09 22.42 14.03
C TRP A 201 1.16 22.95 13.31
N LYS A 202 1.00 23.49 12.08
CA LYS A 202 2.09 24.11 11.33
C LYS A 202 2.71 25.28 12.12
N SER A 203 1.87 26.10 12.75
CA SER A 203 2.31 27.22 13.60
C SER A 203 3.05 26.78 14.86
N TYR A 204 2.59 25.71 15.51
CA TYR A 204 3.24 25.09 16.67
C TYR A 204 4.63 24.52 16.29
N VAL A 205 4.72 23.72 15.23
CA VAL A 205 5.99 23.12 14.77
C VAL A 205 6.99 24.20 14.38
N LYS A 206 6.56 25.25 13.68
CA LYS A 206 7.41 26.41 13.34
C LYS A 206 7.94 27.10 14.60
N LEU A 207 7.08 27.40 15.57
CA LEU A 207 7.49 28.03 16.82
C LEU A 207 8.46 27.16 17.61
N ARG A 208 8.20 25.85 17.72
CA ARG A 208 9.10 24.89 18.36
C ARG A 208 10.49 24.88 17.70
N HIS A 209 10.54 24.89 16.37
CA HIS A 209 11.81 24.94 15.63
C HIS A 209 12.55 26.27 15.84
N LEU A 210 11.84 27.41 15.83
CA LEU A 210 12.44 28.71 16.12
C LEU A 210 13.02 28.73 17.54
N LEU A 211 12.29 28.23 18.53
CA LEU A 211 12.76 28.19 19.91
C LEU A 211 13.99 27.29 20.11
N ALA A 212 14.09 26.19 19.36
CA ALA A 212 15.26 25.32 19.40
C ALA A 212 16.52 25.99 18.83
N ASN A 213 16.37 26.94 17.90
CA ASN A 213 17.48 27.62 17.24
C ASN A 213 17.74 29.04 17.77
N SER A 214 16.85 29.57 18.62
CA SER A 214 16.98 30.90 19.20
C SER A 214 18.05 30.91 20.30
N PRO A 215 19.00 31.86 20.28
CA PRO A 215 20.09 31.91 21.26
C PRO A 215 19.61 32.23 22.69
N LYS A 216 18.47 32.92 22.83
CA LYS A 216 17.80 33.18 24.12
C LYS A 216 16.30 32.97 23.98
N VAL A 217 15.76 32.02 24.73
CA VAL A 217 14.32 31.72 24.75
C VAL A 217 13.62 32.59 25.79
N LYS A 218 12.72 33.48 25.34
CA LYS A 218 11.89 34.31 26.25
C LYS A 218 10.80 33.47 26.90
N GLN A 219 10.47 33.76 28.16
CA GLN A 219 9.42 33.05 28.90
C GLN A 219 8.04 33.18 28.23
N VAL A 220 7.75 34.33 27.63
CA VAL A 220 6.51 34.59 26.87
C VAL A 220 6.36 33.61 25.69
N ASP A 221 7.45 33.27 25.00
CA ASP A 221 7.39 32.37 23.85
C ASP A 221 7.19 30.91 24.27
N LYS A 222 7.74 30.51 25.44
CA LYS A 222 7.41 29.21 26.06
C LYS A 222 5.93 29.11 26.43
N GLN A 223 5.37 30.17 27.01
CA GLN A 223 3.94 30.24 27.33
C GLN A 223 3.08 30.14 26.06
N LYS A 224 3.43 30.86 24.99
CA LYS A 224 2.75 30.76 23.69
C LYS A 224 2.82 29.34 23.10
N LEU A 225 3.96 28.65 23.25
CA LEU A 225 4.11 27.28 22.78
C LEU A 225 3.18 26.34 23.57
N ALA A 226 3.16 26.45 24.90
CA ALA A 226 2.29 25.66 25.77
C ALA A 226 0.81 25.90 25.48
N GLN A 227 0.39 27.16 25.31
CA GLN A 227 -0.98 27.52 24.94
C GLN A 227 -1.41 26.88 23.60
N ARG A 228 -0.52 26.87 22.59
CA ARG A 228 -0.80 26.23 21.30
C ARG A 228 -0.89 24.71 21.43
N GLU A 229 -0.05 24.11 22.29
CA GLU A 229 -0.11 22.68 22.58
C GLU A 229 -1.42 22.28 23.26
N GLU A 230 -1.86 23.05 24.26
CA GLU A 230 -3.14 22.86 24.93
C GLU A 230 -4.31 22.99 23.95
N ALA A 231 -4.29 24.01 23.08
CA ALA A 231 -5.31 24.18 22.04
C ALA A 231 -5.35 22.98 21.06
N LEU A 232 -4.19 22.45 20.67
CA LEU A 232 -4.11 21.23 19.85
C LEU A 232 -4.69 20.01 20.59
N GLN A 233 -4.42 19.88 21.89
CA GLN A 233 -4.97 18.79 22.71
C GLN A 233 -6.50 18.89 22.84
N LYS A 234 -7.04 20.10 23.06
CA LYS A 234 -8.49 20.35 23.11
C LYS A 234 -9.19 19.89 21.83
N ILE A 235 -8.62 20.19 20.66
CA ILE A 235 -9.17 19.73 19.37
C ILE A 235 -9.10 18.20 19.26
N ARG A 236 -8.00 17.57 19.68
CA ARG A 236 -7.84 16.10 19.63
C ARG A 236 -8.80 15.35 20.56
N GLN A 237 -9.12 15.93 21.71
CA GLN A 237 -9.97 15.28 22.71
C GLN A 237 -11.45 15.30 22.35
N LYS A 238 -11.88 16.24 21.47
CA LYS A 238 -13.26 16.37 21.02
C LYS A 238 -13.74 15.07 20.35
N ASN A 239 -14.69 14.38 20.98
CA ASN A 239 -15.18 13.04 20.57
C ASN A 239 -15.64 13.00 19.10
N THR A 240 -16.22 14.09 18.59
CA THR A 240 -16.73 14.15 17.20
C THR A 240 -15.63 13.99 16.14
N MET A 241 -14.37 14.28 16.47
CA MET A 241 -13.24 14.29 15.54
C MET A 241 -12.18 13.23 15.86
N ARG A 242 -12.45 12.35 16.84
CA ARG A 242 -11.55 11.23 17.18
C ARG A 242 -11.40 10.27 16.01
N ARG A 243 -10.23 9.67 15.93
CA ARG A 243 -9.88 8.72 14.86
C ARG A 243 -10.44 7.33 15.14
N GLU A 244 -10.45 6.91 16.39
CA GLU A 244 -11.15 5.71 16.83
C GLU A 244 -12.64 6.04 16.96
N VAL A 245 -13.47 5.23 16.30
CA VAL A 245 -14.93 5.42 16.27
C VAL A 245 -15.57 4.10 16.63
N THR A 246 -16.54 4.14 17.53
CA THR A 246 -17.48 3.06 17.77
C THR A 246 -18.68 3.26 16.87
N VAL A 247 -18.97 2.26 16.04
CA VAL A 247 -20.16 2.24 15.19
C VAL A 247 -21.08 1.17 15.75
N GLU A 248 -22.31 1.56 16.07
CA GLU A 248 -23.37 0.67 16.55
C GLU A 248 -24.34 0.46 15.39
N LEU A 249 -24.57 -0.81 15.03
CA LEU A 249 -25.44 -1.20 13.92
C LEU A 249 -26.45 -2.24 14.42
N SER A 250 -27.70 -2.15 13.99
CA SER A 250 -28.67 -3.24 14.21
C SER A 250 -28.19 -4.49 13.48
N SER A 251 -28.25 -5.66 14.13
CA SER A 251 -27.91 -6.95 13.50
C SER A 251 -28.94 -7.43 12.47
N GLN A 252 -30.03 -6.68 12.27
CA GLN A 252 -31.09 -7.02 11.34
C GLN A 252 -30.57 -7.15 9.90
N GLY A 253 -30.87 -8.29 9.27
CA GLY A 253 -30.51 -8.56 7.87
C GLY A 253 -29.03 -8.90 7.64
N PHE A 254 -28.21 -8.96 8.69
CA PHE A 254 -26.82 -9.41 8.56
C PHE A 254 -26.71 -10.94 8.51
N TRP A 255 -25.85 -11.42 7.62
CA TRP A 255 -25.53 -12.83 7.41
C TRP A 255 -24.11 -13.13 7.87
N LYS A 256 -23.94 -14.29 8.50
CA LYS A 256 -22.63 -14.84 8.86
C LYS A 256 -21.92 -15.31 7.59
N THR A 257 -20.67 -14.91 7.42
CA THR A 257 -19.86 -15.33 6.26
C THR A 257 -18.95 -16.52 6.59
N GLY A 258 -18.63 -16.74 7.88
CA GLY A 258 -17.56 -17.65 8.29
C GLY A 258 -16.15 -17.13 8.04
N ILE A 259 -16.00 -15.97 7.39
CA ILE A 259 -14.70 -15.34 7.13
C ILE A 259 -14.34 -14.45 8.32
N ARG A 260 -13.09 -14.54 8.75
CA ARG A 260 -12.53 -13.73 9.84
C ARG A 260 -11.62 -12.62 9.29
N SER A 261 -11.35 -11.63 10.13
CA SER A 261 -10.57 -10.43 9.78
C SER A 261 -9.11 -10.68 9.36
N ASP A 262 -8.55 -11.84 9.69
CA ASP A 262 -7.21 -12.27 9.29
C ASP A 262 -7.10 -12.54 7.78
N VAL A 263 -8.11 -13.17 7.18
CA VAL A 263 -8.18 -13.41 5.74
C VAL A 263 -8.22 -12.08 5.00
N CYS A 264 -9.01 -11.12 5.49
CA CYS A 264 -9.07 -9.78 4.90
C CYS A 264 -7.72 -9.07 4.97
N GLN A 265 -6.98 -9.21 6.07
CA GLN A 265 -5.66 -8.60 6.17
C GLN A 265 -4.69 -9.14 5.09
N HIS A 266 -4.74 -10.45 4.78
CA HIS A 266 -3.94 -11.04 3.70
C HIS A 266 -4.43 -10.62 2.32
N ALA A 267 -5.75 -10.64 2.11
CA ALA A 267 -6.40 -10.23 0.87
C ALA A 267 -5.95 -8.82 0.44
N MET A 268 -5.85 -7.88 1.39
CA MET A 268 -5.44 -6.50 1.11
C MET A 268 -3.96 -6.33 0.75
N MET A 269 -3.13 -7.37 0.90
CA MET A 269 -1.72 -7.37 0.47
C MET A 269 -1.55 -7.90 -0.96
N LEU A 270 -2.50 -8.67 -1.48
CA LEU A 270 -2.44 -9.27 -2.82
C LEU A 270 -2.45 -8.23 -3.96
N PRO A 271 -3.22 -7.13 -3.89
CA PRO A 271 -3.16 -6.08 -4.91
C PRO A 271 -1.76 -5.49 -5.09
N VAL A 272 -1.02 -5.30 -3.99
CA VAL A 272 0.37 -4.81 -4.02
C VAL A 272 1.27 -5.81 -4.75
N LEU A 273 1.14 -7.10 -4.43
CA LEU A 273 1.93 -8.16 -5.05
C LEU A 273 1.62 -8.33 -6.54
N THR A 274 0.35 -8.36 -6.92
CA THR A 274 -0.05 -8.47 -8.34
C THR A 274 0.41 -7.28 -9.16
N HIS A 275 0.30 -6.07 -8.62
CA HIS A 275 0.85 -4.87 -9.24
C HIS A 275 2.36 -4.99 -9.43
N HIS A 276 3.09 -5.42 -8.39
CA HIS A 276 4.54 -5.61 -8.44
C HIS A 276 4.97 -6.61 -9.53
N ILE A 277 4.34 -7.79 -9.58
CA ILE A 277 4.63 -8.81 -10.59
C ILE A 277 4.32 -8.30 -12.00
N ARG A 278 3.13 -7.70 -12.20
CA ARG A 278 2.73 -7.13 -13.50
C ARG A 278 3.70 -6.04 -13.95
N TYR A 279 4.08 -5.16 -13.03
CA TYR A 279 5.00 -4.08 -13.31
C TYR A 279 6.37 -4.60 -13.72
N HIS A 280 6.93 -5.56 -12.98
CA HIS A 280 8.19 -6.19 -13.35
C HIS A 280 8.13 -6.93 -14.70
N GLN A 281 6.99 -7.56 -15.04
CA GLN A 281 6.81 -8.13 -16.38
C GLN A 281 6.80 -7.07 -17.49
N CYS A 282 6.15 -5.92 -17.27
CA CYS A 282 6.20 -4.79 -18.19
C CYS A 282 7.63 -4.24 -18.34
N LEU A 283 8.34 -4.13 -17.23
CA LEU A 283 9.73 -3.69 -17.20
C LEU A 283 10.67 -4.64 -17.95
N MET A 284 10.43 -5.95 -17.89
CA MET A 284 11.18 -6.92 -18.69
C MET A 284 10.92 -6.76 -20.20
N HIS A 285 9.73 -6.31 -20.60
CA HIS A 285 9.48 -5.95 -22.00
C HIS A 285 10.26 -4.70 -22.40
N LEU A 286 10.29 -3.68 -21.53
CA LEU A 286 11.07 -2.48 -21.75
C LEU A 286 12.59 -2.76 -21.78
N ASP A 287 13.08 -3.66 -20.93
CA ASP A 287 14.49 -4.05 -20.87
C ASP A 287 14.95 -4.71 -22.18
N LYS A 288 14.08 -5.49 -22.83
CA LYS A 288 14.35 -6.00 -24.19
C LYS A 288 14.51 -4.89 -25.22
N LEU A 289 13.90 -3.73 -24.99
CA LEU A 289 14.00 -2.56 -25.87
C LEU A 289 15.21 -1.69 -25.55
N ILE A 290 15.56 -1.48 -24.27
CA ILE A 290 16.48 -0.40 -23.84
C ILE A 290 17.64 -0.88 -22.93
N GLY A 291 17.50 -1.97 -22.17
CA GLY A 291 18.62 -2.65 -21.50
C GLY A 291 18.95 -2.30 -20.03
N TYR A 292 18.27 -1.33 -19.39
CA TYR A 292 18.44 -0.98 -17.96
C TYR A 292 17.19 -0.31 -17.34
N LEU A 293 17.12 -0.20 -16.00
CA LEU A 293 15.84 -0.01 -15.31
C LEU A 293 15.86 0.94 -14.09
N ALA A 294 15.40 2.18 -14.29
CA ALA A 294 15.27 3.22 -13.27
C ALA A 294 13.98 4.04 -13.43
N MET A 295 12.82 3.42 -13.22
CA MET A 295 11.51 3.96 -13.65
C MET A 295 10.65 4.56 -12.52
N THR A 296 11.22 4.72 -11.33
CA THR A 296 10.51 5.19 -10.12
C THR A 296 10.63 6.69 -9.93
N HIS A 297 9.52 7.42 -10.07
CA HIS A 297 9.48 8.87 -9.84
C HIS A 297 9.34 9.21 -8.33
N PRO A 298 9.86 10.37 -7.85
CA PRO A 298 9.74 10.81 -6.46
C PRO A 298 8.31 11.00 -5.94
N SER A 299 7.36 11.30 -6.83
CA SER A 299 5.94 11.43 -6.47
C SER A 299 5.27 10.09 -6.20
N HIS A 300 5.88 8.98 -6.63
CA HIS A 300 5.27 7.66 -6.48
C HIS A 300 5.43 7.13 -5.05
N HIS A 301 4.29 6.86 -4.43
CA HIS A 301 4.20 6.16 -3.15
C HIS A 301 3.46 4.84 -3.35
N LEU A 302 4.14 3.73 -3.06
CA LEU A 302 3.57 2.38 -3.14
C LEU A 302 2.52 2.21 -2.02
N ASN A 303 1.28 2.60 -2.29
CA ASN A 303 0.22 2.57 -1.28
C ASN A 303 -0.44 1.18 -1.20
N PHE A 304 -1.06 0.73 -2.29
CA PHE A 304 -1.84 -0.51 -2.30
C PHE A 304 -1.90 -1.23 -3.66
N GLY A 305 -1.24 -0.73 -4.71
CA GLY A 305 -1.37 -1.30 -6.08
C GLY A 305 -2.76 -1.11 -6.72
N MET A 306 -3.68 -0.45 -6.01
CA MET A 306 -5.02 -0.08 -6.43
C MET A 306 -5.41 1.26 -5.77
N ASN A 307 -6.64 1.72 -6.01
CA ASN A 307 -7.16 2.93 -5.40
C ASN A 307 -7.04 2.88 -3.85
N PRO A 308 -6.27 3.79 -3.24
CA PRO A 308 -6.00 3.76 -1.80
C PRO A 308 -7.25 3.95 -0.92
N ASP A 309 -8.31 4.58 -1.42
CA ASP A 309 -9.50 4.85 -0.62
C ASP A 309 -10.36 3.61 -0.44
N HIS A 310 -10.58 2.84 -1.51
CA HIS A 310 -11.18 1.50 -1.40
C HIS A 310 -10.40 0.65 -0.41
N ALA A 311 -9.07 0.60 -0.55
CA ALA A 311 -8.24 -0.19 0.35
C ALA A 311 -8.34 0.21 1.82
N ARG A 312 -8.42 1.51 2.11
CA ARG A 312 -8.59 2.03 3.48
C ARG A 312 -9.96 1.70 4.04
N ASN A 313 -11.01 1.82 3.23
CA ASN A 313 -12.39 1.54 3.65
C ASN A 313 -12.55 0.05 4.00
N SER A 314 -12.10 -0.85 3.12
CA SER A 314 -12.16 -2.29 3.37
C SER A 314 -11.36 -2.69 4.61
N LEU A 315 -10.19 -2.08 4.84
CA LEU A 315 -9.40 -2.31 6.05
C LEU A 315 -10.02 -1.74 7.32
N SER A 316 -10.73 -0.61 7.25
CA SER A 316 -11.46 -0.09 8.40
C SER A 316 -12.60 -1.03 8.79
N ASN A 317 -13.39 -1.45 7.81
CA ASN A 317 -14.61 -2.22 8.04
C ASN A 317 -14.33 -3.70 8.38
N CYS A 318 -13.39 -4.32 7.67
CA CYS A 318 -13.13 -5.77 7.72
C CYS A 318 -11.73 -6.13 8.24
N GLY A 319 -10.84 -5.16 8.47
CA GLY A 319 -9.46 -5.43 8.94
C GLY A 319 -9.38 -5.83 10.40
N ILE A 320 -8.16 -5.97 10.92
CA ILE A 320 -7.93 -6.31 12.33
C ILE A 320 -8.12 -5.06 13.22
N ARG A 321 -8.77 -5.20 14.38
CA ARG A 321 -9.11 -4.09 15.30
C ARG A 321 -7.89 -3.25 15.73
N GLN A 322 -6.84 -3.89 16.25
CA GLN A 322 -5.64 -3.20 16.75
C GLN A 322 -4.39 -3.79 16.11
N PRO A 323 -4.00 -3.30 14.92
CA PRO A 323 -2.73 -3.70 14.32
C PRO A 323 -1.58 -3.09 15.13
N LYS A 324 -0.46 -3.82 15.19
CA LYS A 324 0.77 -3.30 15.80
C LYS A 324 1.35 -2.21 14.91
N TYR A 325 1.50 -1.00 15.46
CA TYR A 325 2.14 0.10 14.76
C TYR A 325 3.64 0.13 15.06
N GLY A 326 4.46 0.13 14.01
CA GLY A 326 5.90 0.34 14.11
C GLY A 326 6.28 1.82 14.33
N ASP A 327 7.59 2.06 14.44
CA ASP A 327 8.13 3.42 14.59
C ASP A 327 7.93 4.24 13.32
N ARG A 328 7.47 5.48 13.48
CA ARG A 328 7.29 6.45 12.37
C ARG A 328 8.62 6.80 11.70
N LYS A 329 9.76 6.54 12.36
CA LYS A 329 11.11 6.73 11.78
C LYS A 329 11.36 5.92 10.52
N VAL A 330 10.66 4.81 10.30
CA VAL A 330 10.80 4.00 9.08
C VAL A 330 10.54 4.86 7.84
N HIS A 331 9.47 5.67 7.85
CA HIS A 331 9.16 6.58 6.74
C HIS A 331 10.27 7.62 6.49
N HIS A 332 10.90 8.12 7.55
CA HIS A 332 12.01 9.08 7.42
C HIS A 332 13.23 8.50 6.68
N MET A 333 13.40 7.18 6.67
CA MET A 333 14.50 6.53 5.94
C MET A 333 14.26 6.50 4.43
N TYR A 334 13.00 6.36 4.02
CA TYR A 334 12.60 6.18 2.62
C TYR A 334 12.15 7.48 1.93
N MET A 335 11.74 8.50 2.70
CA MET A 335 11.29 9.78 2.16
C MET A 335 12.44 10.74 1.81
N ARG A 336 12.17 11.67 0.88
CA ARG A 336 13.06 12.79 0.56
C ARG A 336 13.39 13.59 1.82
N LYS A 337 14.69 13.72 2.09
CA LYS A 337 15.22 14.41 3.27
C LYS A 337 15.09 15.93 3.06
N LYS A 338 14.51 16.62 4.03
CA LYS A 338 14.31 18.09 4.01
C LYS A 338 14.78 18.70 5.32
N GLY A 339 15.27 19.93 5.29
CA GLY A 339 15.66 20.72 6.46
C GLY A 339 17.16 20.80 6.70
N ILE A 340 17.59 21.88 7.36
CA ILE A 340 19.01 22.19 7.57
C ILE A 340 19.69 21.19 8.53
N ASN A 341 19.03 20.78 9.61
CA ASN A 341 19.61 19.83 10.57
C ASN A 341 19.88 18.47 9.93
N THR A 342 18.96 18.02 9.09
CA THR A 342 19.09 16.81 8.28
C THR A 342 20.20 16.95 7.26
N LEU A 343 20.31 18.11 6.59
CA LEU A 343 21.42 18.39 5.67
C LEU A 343 22.77 18.34 6.38
N ILE A 344 22.95 19.06 7.50
CA ILE A 344 24.18 19.06 8.29
C ILE A 344 24.54 17.64 8.74
N ASN A 345 23.57 16.87 9.25
CA ASN A 345 23.78 15.48 9.66
C ASN A 345 24.22 14.58 8.49
N ILE A 346 23.69 14.81 7.28
CA ILE A 346 24.11 14.05 6.09
C ILE A 346 25.50 14.48 5.65
N MET A 347 25.79 15.78 5.61
CA MET A 347 27.09 16.34 5.20
C MET A 347 28.20 16.02 6.20
N SER A 348 27.89 15.83 7.47
CA SER A 348 28.84 15.42 8.50
C SER A 348 29.17 13.92 8.46
N ARG A 349 28.46 13.12 7.65
CA ARG A 349 28.79 11.69 7.47
C ARG A 349 29.98 11.60 6.54
N LEU A 350 31.07 11.02 7.04
CA LEU A 350 32.22 10.65 6.23
C LEU A 350 31.87 9.48 5.29
N GLY A 351 32.59 9.39 4.18
CA GLY A 351 32.48 8.27 3.25
C GLY A 351 32.72 6.94 3.95
N GLN A 352 31.97 5.92 3.55
CA GLN A 352 32.18 4.54 3.98
C GLN A 352 32.87 3.78 2.84
N ASP A 353 33.88 2.98 3.16
CA ASP A 353 34.62 2.19 2.16
C ASP A 353 33.76 1.08 1.54
N ASP A 354 32.78 0.56 2.29
CA ASP A 354 31.78 -0.39 1.78
C ASP A 354 30.39 0.28 1.75
N PRO A 355 29.91 0.70 0.56
CA PRO A 355 28.66 1.43 0.45
C PRO A 355 27.45 0.50 0.64
N SER A 356 26.74 0.66 1.76
CA SER A 356 25.44 0.03 1.91
C SER A 356 24.45 0.52 0.83
N PRO A 357 23.61 -0.36 0.26
CA PRO A 357 22.66 0.03 -0.78
C PRO A 357 21.71 1.12 -0.27
N SER A 358 21.47 2.14 -1.09
CA SER A 358 20.61 3.25 -0.70
C SER A 358 19.16 2.79 -0.55
N ARG A 359 18.58 3.10 0.61
CA ARG A 359 17.17 2.83 0.94
C ARG A 359 16.19 3.78 0.22
N ILE A 360 16.69 4.74 -0.56
CA ILE A 360 15.84 5.68 -1.30
C ILE A 360 15.56 5.06 -2.66
N ASN A 361 14.29 4.73 -2.91
CA ASN A 361 13.84 4.06 -4.14
C ASN A 361 13.41 5.07 -5.22
N HIS A 362 14.04 6.24 -5.28
CA HIS A 362 13.72 7.28 -6.25
C HIS A 362 14.88 7.47 -7.23
N ASN A 363 14.55 7.82 -8.46
CA ASN A 363 15.53 7.96 -9.54
C ASN A 363 16.35 9.27 -9.50
N GLU A 364 16.10 10.21 -8.57
CA GLU A 364 16.82 11.52 -8.47
C GLU A 364 18.36 11.36 -8.44
N ARG A 365 18.89 10.29 -7.81
CA ARG A 365 20.35 10.05 -7.77
C ARG A 365 20.90 9.53 -9.09
N LEU A 366 20.09 8.80 -9.84
CA LEU A 366 20.45 8.25 -11.14
C LEU A 366 20.32 9.33 -12.20
N GLU A 367 19.31 10.19 -12.12
CA GLU A 367 19.18 11.42 -12.92
C GLU A 367 20.45 12.26 -12.84
N PHE A 368 20.94 12.56 -11.62
CA PHE A 368 22.17 13.31 -11.42
C PHE A 368 23.42 12.62 -12.02
N LEU A 369 23.46 11.29 -12.01
CA LEU A 369 24.55 10.53 -12.62
C LEU A 369 24.46 10.57 -14.15
N GLY A 370 23.26 10.41 -14.70
CA GLY A 370 23.00 10.45 -16.15
C GLY A 370 23.37 11.79 -16.77
N ASP A 371 23.04 12.90 -16.10
CA ASP A 371 23.45 14.25 -16.50
C ASP A 371 24.98 14.36 -16.63
N ALA A 372 25.72 13.88 -15.62
CA ALA A 372 27.18 13.84 -15.67
C ALA A 372 27.74 12.94 -16.78
N VAL A 373 27.07 11.82 -17.10
CA VAL A 373 27.49 10.92 -18.18
C VAL A 373 27.30 11.57 -19.55
N VAL A 374 26.19 12.29 -19.77
CA VAL A 374 25.95 13.05 -21.00
C VAL A 374 27.02 14.11 -21.20
N ASP A 375 27.39 14.82 -20.13
CA ASP A 375 28.44 15.84 -20.16
C ASP A 375 29.80 15.25 -20.55
N VAL A 376 30.17 14.11 -19.97
CA VAL A 376 31.43 13.43 -20.32
C VAL A 376 31.43 12.96 -21.77
N HIS A 377 30.29 12.48 -22.28
CA HIS A 377 30.22 12.00 -23.66
C HIS A 377 30.40 13.12 -24.69
N LEU A 378 29.83 14.30 -24.43
CA LEU A 378 30.00 15.48 -25.29
C LEU A 378 31.46 15.93 -25.39
N TYR A 379 32.20 15.86 -24.28
CA TYR A 379 33.63 16.18 -24.26
C TYR A 379 34.45 15.27 -25.19
N TYR A 380 34.19 13.96 -25.17
CA TYR A 380 34.91 13.00 -26.00
C TYR A 380 34.49 13.03 -27.49
N LEU A 381 33.24 13.42 -27.79
CA LEU A 381 32.76 13.53 -29.18
C LEU A 381 33.34 14.74 -29.92
N PHE A 382 33.65 15.83 -29.21
CA PHE A 382 34.10 17.09 -29.81
C PHE A 382 35.42 17.59 -29.20
N PRO A 383 36.54 16.85 -29.35
CA PRO A 383 37.82 17.17 -28.69
C PRO A 383 38.48 18.48 -29.19
N ASN A 384 38.11 18.94 -30.39
CA ASN A 384 38.71 20.14 -31.01
C ASN A 384 37.87 21.41 -30.82
N LEU A 385 36.74 21.31 -30.11
CA LEU A 385 35.83 22.43 -29.93
C LEU A 385 36.17 23.19 -28.65
N GLU A 386 36.08 24.51 -28.69
CA GLU A 386 36.31 25.37 -27.53
C GLU A 386 35.17 25.26 -26.51
N GLU A 387 35.45 25.52 -25.23
CA GLU A 387 34.50 25.36 -24.11
C GLU A 387 33.16 26.08 -24.36
N GLY A 388 33.18 27.30 -24.92
CA GLY A 388 31.97 28.05 -25.23
C GLY A 388 31.07 27.35 -26.26
N GLY A 389 31.66 26.64 -27.21
CA GLY A 389 30.94 25.82 -28.17
C GLY A 389 30.32 24.59 -27.51
N LEU A 390 31.09 23.86 -26.69
CA LEU A 390 30.59 22.69 -25.94
C LEU A 390 29.44 23.07 -24.99
N ALA A 391 29.58 24.18 -24.26
CA ALA A 391 28.54 24.66 -23.35
C ALA A 391 27.21 24.94 -24.08
N THR A 392 27.29 25.50 -25.29
CA THR A 392 26.12 25.76 -26.13
C THR A 392 25.48 24.47 -26.65
N TYR A 393 26.28 23.49 -27.09
CA TYR A 393 25.76 22.18 -27.48
C TYR A 393 25.13 21.43 -26.31
N ARG A 394 25.77 21.46 -25.14
CA ARG A 394 25.24 20.85 -23.93
C ARG A 394 23.87 21.42 -23.58
N THR A 395 23.74 22.74 -23.45
CA THR A 395 22.47 23.36 -23.08
C THR A 395 21.36 23.10 -24.10
N ALA A 396 21.70 22.94 -25.38
CA ALA A 396 20.74 22.56 -26.41
C ALA A 396 20.29 21.09 -26.32
N ILE A 397 21.21 20.16 -26.05
CA ILE A 397 20.93 18.71 -26.00
C ILE A 397 20.27 18.31 -24.68
N VAL A 398 20.77 18.84 -23.57
CA VAL A 398 20.30 18.57 -22.20
C VAL A 398 19.06 19.42 -21.86
N GLN A 399 18.51 20.16 -22.83
CA GLN A 399 17.26 20.85 -22.60
C GLN A 399 16.12 19.84 -22.37
N ASN A 400 15.43 19.95 -21.23
CA ASN A 400 14.30 19.09 -20.86
C ASN A 400 13.26 18.90 -21.97
N GLN A 401 13.05 19.90 -22.83
CA GLN A 401 12.13 19.80 -23.96
C GLN A 401 12.59 18.75 -24.99
N HIS A 402 13.88 18.73 -25.32
CA HIS A 402 14.47 17.77 -26.25
C HIS A 402 14.48 16.37 -25.66
N LEU A 403 14.89 16.23 -24.40
CA LEU A 403 14.90 14.96 -23.68
C LEU A 403 13.49 14.38 -23.52
N ALA A 404 12.48 15.19 -23.24
CA ALA A 404 11.09 14.74 -23.19
C ALA A 404 10.60 14.22 -24.55
N MET A 405 10.99 14.85 -25.66
CA MET A 405 10.67 14.35 -27.01
C MET A 405 11.33 13.00 -27.28
N LEU A 406 12.58 12.80 -26.87
CA LEU A 406 13.29 11.53 -27.00
C LEU A 406 12.67 10.45 -26.09
N ALA A 407 12.35 10.78 -24.85
CA ALA A 407 11.67 9.91 -23.91
C ALA A 407 10.32 9.41 -24.46
N LYS A 408 9.58 10.28 -25.16
CA LYS A 408 8.31 9.92 -25.81
C LYS A 408 8.50 8.96 -26.98
N LYS A 409 9.60 9.05 -27.73
CA LYS A 409 9.93 8.07 -28.79
C LYS A 409 10.21 6.67 -28.21
N LEU A 410 10.64 6.60 -26.96
CA LEU A 410 10.84 5.35 -26.22
C LEU A 410 9.60 4.92 -25.41
N GLU A 411 8.48 5.63 -25.55
CA GLU A 411 7.22 5.40 -24.83
C GLU A 411 7.38 5.33 -23.29
N LEU A 412 8.36 6.04 -22.72
CA LEU A 412 8.65 5.98 -21.28
C LEU A 412 7.48 6.47 -20.40
N ASP A 413 6.58 7.29 -20.94
CA ASP A 413 5.35 7.73 -20.29
C ASP A 413 4.44 6.56 -19.88
N ARG A 414 4.49 5.43 -20.61
CA ARG A 414 3.66 4.25 -20.32
C ARG A 414 4.26 3.33 -19.25
N PHE A 415 5.56 3.43 -18.99
CA PHE A 415 6.29 2.54 -18.07
C PHE A 415 6.72 3.23 -16.77
N MET A 416 6.78 4.57 -16.76
CA MET A 416 7.15 5.35 -15.59
C MET A 416 6.08 5.23 -14.50
N LEU A 417 6.50 4.99 -13.26
CA LEU A 417 5.63 5.07 -12.10
C LEU A 417 5.40 6.53 -11.73
N TYR A 418 4.39 7.14 -12.32
CA TYR A 418 3.98 8.52 -12.05
C TYR A 418 2.68 8.54 -11.25
N ALA A 419 2.67 9.24 -10.11
CA ALA A 419 1.45 9.43 -9.34
C ALA A 419 0.64 10.62 -9.90
N HIS A 420 -0.58 10.33 -10.37
CA HIS A 420 -1.57 11.36 -10.71
C HIS A 420 -2.11 11.99 -9.42
N GLY A 421 -1.43 13.03 -8.92
CA GLY A 421 -2.00 13.94 -7.94
C GLY A 421 -2.99 14.90 -8.62
N PRO A 422 -4.05 15.36 -7.95
CA PRO A 422 -5.01 16.32 -8.52
C PRO A 422 -4.33 17.62 -9.02
N ASP A 423 -3.19 17.99 -8.42
CA ASP A 423 -2.40 19.17 -8.80
C ASP A 423 -1.22 18.88 -9.74
N LEU A 424 -0.93 17.60 -10.04
CA LEU A 424 0.24 17.12 -10.81
C LEU A 424 -0.13 16.62 -12.21
N CYS A 425 -1.31 16.98 -12.72
CA CYS A 425 -1.84 16.51 -14.00
C CYS A 425 -1.55 17.45 -15.18
N ARG A 426 -0.57 18.35 -15.09
CA ARG A 426 -0.21 19.23 -16.21
C ARG A 426 0.71 18.50 -17.18
N GLU A 427 0.50 18.72 -18.47
CA GLU A 427 1.33 18.13 -19.53
C GLU A 427 2.80 18.60 -19.41
N SER A 428 3.03 19.85 -18.98
CA SER A 428 4.38 20.36 -18.70
C SER A 428 5.10 19.50 -17.67
N ASP A 429 4.42 19.16 -16.58
CA ASP A 429 5.01 18.47 -15.44
C ASP A 429 5.31 17.01 -15.80
N LEU A 430 4.42 16.38 -16.58
CA LEU A 430 4.66 15.05 -17.13
C LEU A 430 5.88 15.05 -18.07
N ARG A 431 5.99 16.02 -18.98
CA ARG A 431 7.16 16.14 -19.88
C ARG A 431 8.46 16.33 -19.10
N HIS A 432 8.43 17.14 -18.04
CA HIS A 432 9.57 17.28 -17.13
C HIS A 432 9.93 15.95 -16.45
N ALA A 433 8.95 15.24 -15.88
CA ALA A 433 9.19 13.94 -15.27
C ALA A 433 9.75 12.90 -16.26
N MET A 434 9.28 12.92 -17.51
CA MET A 434 9.80 12.05 -18.58
C MET A 434 11.25 12.36 -18.94
N ALA A 435 11.63 13.65 -19.02
CA ALA A 435 13.01 14.06 -19.26
C ALA A 435 13.94 13.55 -18.15
N ASN A 436 13.59 13.80 -16.89
CA ASN A 436 14.34 13.32 -15.73
C ASN A 436 14.45 11.79 -15.70
N CYS A 437 13.37 11.08 -16.08
CA CYS A 437 13.37 9.62 -16.16
C CYS A 437 14.31 9.12 -17.27
N PHE A 438 14.36 9.82 -18.41
CA PHE A 438 15.26 9.49 -19.51
C PHE A 438 16.72 9.73 -19.13
N GLU A 439 17.04 10.82 -18.44
CA GLU A 439 18.39 11.06 -17.89
C GLU A 439 18.77 9.97 -16.89
N ALA A 440 17.86 9.59 -16.00
CA ALA A 440 18.11 8.51 -15.04
C ALA A 440 18.31 7.12 -15.69
N LEU A 441 17.96 6.98 -16.96
CA LEU A 441 18.09 5.74 -17.73
C LEU A 441 19.44 5.64 -18.48
N ILE A 442 20.04 6.79 -18.83
CA ILE A 442 21.37 6.89 -19.47
C ILE A 442 22.44 6.50 -18.46
#